data_AF-A0A6P0R3B5-F1
#
_entry.id   AF-A0A6P0R3B5-F1
#
_cell.length_a   1.000
_cell.length_b   1.000
_cell.length_c   1.000
_cell.angle_alpha   90.00
_cell.angle_beta   90.00
_cell.angle_gamma   90.00
#
_symmetry.space_group_name_H-M   'P 1'
#
loop_
_entity.id
_entity.type
_entity.pdbx_description
1 polymer ?
#
loop_
_entity_poly.entity_id
_entity_poly.type
_entity_poly.pdbx_seq_one_letter_code
_entity_poly.pdbx_strand_id
1 'polypeptide(L)'
;MKTLIINSPIEFVLLGPVGSRMSVLAKSEQASVNLIAHYIIEYEKGEKIKYFSSLFLRLSDSPEIHYIKSNSINNLSNANYSDQPSTSDKDDPRKSRMIFCWNGFSNLKDTSFVQDEFSQYTSDIVKALIEEDKDEVEWVIAPIVYRCTKINEKYQNKIRFLRLVLNVIFIVLMITFILSSYELIKHSDFLLPNPPRPTSVPY
;
A
#
# COMPACT_ATOMS: atom_id res chain seq x y z
N MET A 1 22.48 -1.78 17.37
CA MET A 1 21.10 -1.28 17.57
C MET A 1 20.12 -2.43 17.48
N LYS A 2 19.26 -2.60 18.47
CA LYS A 2 18.20 -3.63 18.48
C LYS A 2 16.97 -3.09 17.73
N THR A 3 16.39 -3.89 16.85
CA THR A 3 15.13 -3.50 16.17
C THR A 3 13.97 -3.53 17.16
N LEU A 4 13.23 -2.42 17.25
CA LEU A 4 12.03 -2.32 18.08
C LEU A 4 10.82 -2.95 17.36
N ILE A 5 10.04 -3.74 18.09
CA ILE A 5 8.81 -4.35 17.59
C ILE A 5 7.62 -3.64 18.25
N ILE A 6 6.78 -3.01 17.42
CA ILE A 6 5.65 -2.19 17.84
C ILE A 6 4.36 -2.90 17.43
N ASN A 7 3.36 -2.93 18.31
CA ASN A 7 2.04 -3.43 17.95
C ASN A 7 1.29 -2.34 17.19
N SER A 8 0.86 -2.62 15.96
CA SER A 8 0.25 -1.61 15.09
C SER A 8 -0.83 -2.22 14.20
N PRO A 9 -1.93 -1.48 13.95
CA PRO A 9 -3.02 -1.91 13.07
C PRO A 9 -2.62 -1.97 11.59
N ILE A 10 -1.47 -1.38 11.24
CA ILE A 10 -0.92 -1.41 9.89
C ILE A 10 0.48 -2.03 9.89
N GLU A 11 0.84 -2.58 8.74
CA GLU A 11 2.16 -3.08 8.46
C GLU A 11 3.10 -1.93 8.11
N PHE A 12 4.13 -1.70 8.91
CA PHE A 12 5.11 -0.63 8.68
C PHE A 12 6.52 -1.02 9.09
N VAL A 13 7.49 -0.31 8.51
CA VAL A 13 8.91 -0.40 8.83
C VAL A 13 9.50 1.01 8.89
N LEU A 14 10.22 1.29 9.96
CA LEU A 14 11.03 2.49 10.12
C LEU A 14 12.50 2.14 9.93
N LEU A 15 13.12 2.81 8.97
CA LEU A 15 14.50 2.63 8.59
C LEU A 15 15.29 3.90 8.88
N GLY A 16 16.56 3.74 9.18
CA GLY A 16 17.48 4.85 9.26
C GLY A 16 18.93 4.38 9.35
N PRO A 17 19.87 5.34 9.33
CA PRO A 17 21.29 5.03 9.31
C PRO A 17 21.76 4.53 10.68
N VAL A 18 22.47 3.40 10.69
CA VAL A 18 23.23 2.90 11.84
C VAL A 18 24.67 2.70 11.37
N GLY A 19 25.55 3.63 11.74
CA GLY A 19 26.89 3.73 11.18
C GLY A 19 26.84 4.03 9.68
N SER A 20 27.45 3.16 8.85
CA SER A 20 27.48 3.32 7.39
C SER A 20 26.34 2.63 6.65
N ARG A 21 25.43 1.92 7.34
CA ARG A 21 24.38 1.09 6.72
C ARG A 21 22.98 1.53 7.16
N MET A 22 22.02 1.45 6.25
CA MET A 22 20.61 1.59 6.58
C MET A 22 20.12 0.31 7.27
N SER A 23 19.51 0.47 8.45
CA SER A 23 19.02 -0.64 9.26
C SER A 23 17.57 -0.42 9.68
N VAL A 24 16.88 -1.51 10.04
CA VAL A 24 15.53 -1.46 10.59
C VAL A 24 15.60 -1.02 12.05
N LEU A 25 15.12 0.19 12.32
CA LEU A 25 15.10 0.79 13.66
C LEU A 25 13.87 0.32 14.42
N ALA A 26 12.70 0.36 13.78
CA ALA A 26 11.45 -0.14 14.31
C ALA A 26 10.61 -0.81 13.22
N LYS A 27 9.77 -1.77 13.59
CA LYS A 27 8.81 -2.40 12.69
C LYS A 27 7.53 -2.77 13.42
N SER A 28 6.43 -2.83 12.69
CA SER A 28 5.21 -3.46 13.20
C SER A 28 5.43 -4.96 13.44
N GLU A 29 4.75 -5.54 14.41
CA GLU A 29 4.77 -6.98 14.68
C GLU A 29 4.41 -7.81 13.43
N GLN A 30 3.47 -7.32 12.63
CA GLN A 30 3.00 -7.96 11.39
C GLN A 30 3.83 -7.63 10.15
N ALA A 31 4.97 -6.92 10.30
CA ALA A 31 5.82 -6.55 9.17
C ALA A 31 6.34 -7.77 8.41
N SER A 32 5.90 -7.93 7.17
CA SER A 32 6.30 -9.01 6.26
C SER A 32 7.72 -8.78 5.73
N VAL A 33 8.39 -9.89 5.42
CA VAL A 33 9.74 -9.90 4.81
C VAL A 33 9.75 -9.12 3.48
N ASN A 34 8.62 -9.07 2.78
CA ASN A 34 8.49 -8.36 1.50
C ASN A 34 8.71 -6.85 1.64
N LEU A 35 8.30 -6.24 2.76
CA LEU A 35 8.48 -4.80 3.00
C LEU A 35 9.95 -4.44 3.20
N ILE A 36 10.70 -5.33 3.86
CA ILE A 36 12.14 -5.20 4.08
C ILE A 36 12.92 -5.51 2.79
N ALA A 37 12.53 -6.56 2.06
CA ALA A 37 13.17 -6.97 0.81
C ALA A 37 12.96 -5.93 -0.31
N HIS A 38 11.77 -5.35 -0.41
CA HIS A 38 11.50 -4.29 -1.39
C HIS A 38 12.37 -3.06 -1.15
N TYR A 39 12.62 -2.70 0.11
CA TYR A 39 13.53 -1.62 0.43
C TYR A 39 14.97 -1.91 -0.03
N ILE A 40 15.48 -3.12 0.21
CA ILE A 40 16.84 -3.52 -0.21
C ILE A 40 16.98 -3.38 -1.73
N ILE A 41 15.96 -3.83 -2.49
CA ILE A 41 15.96 -3.76 -3.94
C ILE A 41 15.90 -2.31 -4.44
N GLU A 42 15.09 -1.45 -3.82
CA GLU A 42 14.98 -0.04 -4.20
C GLU A 42 16.25 0.76 -3.82
N TYR A 43 16.87 0.43 -2.68
CA TYR A 43 18.13 1.01 -2.21
C TYR A 43 19.30 0.66 -3.13
N GLU A 44 19.40 -0.60 -3.57
CA GLU A 44 20.47 -1.05 -4.46
C GLU A 44 20.30 -0.54 -5.90
N LYS A 45 19.07 -0.41 -6.39
CA LYS A 45 18.81 -0.04 -7.79
C LYS A 45 18.67 1.47 -8.02
N GLY A 46 18.40 2.27 -6.98
CA GLY A 46 18.23 3.73 -7.11
C GLY A 46 17.05 4.14 -8.00
N GLU A 47 16.22 3.19 -8.42
CA GLU A 47 15.09 3.41 -9.31
C GLU A 47 13.91 3.90 -8.47
N LYS A 48 13.49 5.16 -8.71
CA LYS A 48 12.19 5.65 -8.28
C LYS A 48 11.13 4.78 -8.97
N ILE A 49 10.54 3.84 -8.25
CA ILE A 49 9.43 3.05 -8.77
C ILE A 49 8.35 4.06 -9.16
N LYS A 50 8.10 4.19 -10.45
CA LYS A 50 7.04 5.04 -10.99
C LYS A 50 5.74 4.56 -10.36
N TYR A 51 5.11 5.41 -9.55
CA TYR A 51 3.72 5.27 -9.16
C TYR A 51 2.90 5.07 -10.45
N PHE A 52 2.61 3.83 -10.80
CA PHE A 52 1.84 3.51 -11.99
C PHE A 52 0.39 3.89 -11.71
N SER A 53 0.10 5.18 -11.91
CA SER A 53 -1.20 5.82 -11.72
C SER A 53 -2.20 5.45 -12.83
N SER A 54 -2.27 4.19 -13.21
CA SER A 54 -3.35 3.72 -14.07
C SER A 54 -4.61 3.63 -13.21
N LEU A 55 -5.65 4.39 -13.59
CA LEU A 55 -6.99 4.33 -13.01
C LEU A 55 -7.56 2.91 -12.99
N PHE A 56 -7.07 2.03 -13.87
CA PHE A 56 -7.45 0.62 -13.94
C PHE A 56 -6.65 -0.30 -12.99
N LEU A 57 -5.41 0.04 -12.65
CA LEU A 57 -4.61 -0.69 -11.64
C LEU A 57 -5.11 -0.47 -10.20
N ARG A 58 -5.91 0.58 -9.96
CA ARG A 58 -6.59 0.81 -8.66
C ARG A 58 -7.72 -0.17 -8.36
N LEU A 59 -8.09 -1.03 -9.30
CA LEU A 59 -8.93 -2.20 -9.03
C LEU A 59 -8.11 -3.43 -8.60
N SER A 60 -6.77 -3.34 -8.57
CA SER A 60 -5.96 -4.38 -7.95
C SER A 60 -6.23 -4.38 -6.44
N ASP A 61 -6.67 -5.52 -5.93
CA ASP A 61 -6.91 -5.76 -4.50
C ASP A 61 -5.60 -5.79 -3.67
N SER A 62 -4.45 -5.61 -4.31
CA SER A 62 -3.15 -5.63 -3.65
C SER A 62 -2.84 -4.27 -3.00
N PRO A 63 -2.57 -4.23 -1.68
CA PRO A 63 -2.04 -3.02 -1.06
C PRO A 63 -0.68 -2.67 -1.69
N GLU A 64 -0.38 -1.37 -1.76
CA GLU A 64 0.88 -0.86 -2.29
C GLU A 64 1.83 -0.53 -1.14
N ILE A 65 3.14 -0.70 -1.40
CA ILE A 65 4.17 -0.27 -0.46
C ILE A 65 4.46 1.20 -0.74
N HIS A 66 4.31 2.04 0.28
CA HIS A 66 4.57 3.47 0.20
C HIS A 66 5.82 3.83 0.98
N TYR A 67 6.63 4.72 0.40
CA TYR A 67 7.90 5.18 0.95
C TYR A 67 7.87 6.67 1.21
N ILE A 68 8.18 7.03 2.44
CA ILE A 68 8.26 8.40 2.91
C ILE A 68 9.64 8.63 3.50
N LYS A 69 10.31 9.70 3.08
CA LYS A 69 11.70 10.00 3.40
C LYS A 69 11.78 11.29 4.18
N SER A 70 12.31 11.29 5.39
CA SER A 70 12.47 12.54 6.14
C SER A 70 13.33 13.54 5.37
N ASN A 71 13.10 14.83 5.62
CA ASN A 71 14.09 15.85 5.29
C ASN A 71 15.39 15.58 6.08
N SER A 72 16.54 15.99 5.54
CA SER A 72 17.89 15.66 6.06
C SER A 72 17.98 15.78 7.59
N ILE A 73 18.32 14.67 8.25
CA ILE A 73 18.57 14.58 9.69
C ILE A 73 20.07 14.78 9.89
N ASN A 74 20.47 16.03 10.08
CA ASN A 74 21.89 16.35 10.31
C ASN A 74 22.42 15.82 11.66
N ASN A 75 21.55 15.25 12.52
CA ASN A 75 21.87 14.96 13.92
C ASN A 75 22.05 13.47 14.27
N LEU A 76 21.76 12.52 13.38
CA LEU A 76 21.86 11.10 13.72
C LEU A 76 23.30 10.56 13.73
N SER A 77 24.23 11.20 13.01
CA SER A 77 25.63 10.75 12.95
C SER A 77 26.39 10.95 14.26
N ASN A 78 25.84 11.73 15.20
CA ASN A 78 26.54 12.12 16.42
C ASN A 78 26.10 11.31 17.65
N ALA A 79 25.09 10.44 17.52
CA ALA A 79 24.67 9.55 18.59
C ALA A 79 25.49 8.24 18.54
N ASN A 80 26.61 8.24 19.25
CA ASN A 80 27.22 7.06 19.86
C ASN A 80 27.82 5.95 18.96
N TYR A 81 28.52 6.29 17.88
CA TYR A 81 29.58 5.40 17.39
C TYR A 81 30.84 6.19 17.03
N SER A 82 31.93 5.87 17.73
CA SER A 82 33.23 6.54 17.71
C SER A 82 34.02 6.26 16.44
N ASP A 83 33.47 6.54 15.27
CA ASP A 83 34.28 6.62 14.05
C ASP A 83 34.53 8.10 13.76
N GLN A 84 35.79 8.49 13.92
CA GLN A 84 36.27 9.83 13.58
C GLN A 84 35.70 10.28 12.24
N PRO A 85 35.24 11.54 12.10
CA PRO A 85 34.80 12.05 10.82
C PRO A 85 36.02 12.13 9.90
N SER A 86 36.19 11.10 9.05
CA SER A 86 37.11 11.19 7.93
C SER A 86 36.66 12.37 7.07
N THR A 87 37.58 13.28 6.79
CA THR A 87 37.33 14.59 6.16
C THR A 87 36.75 14.52 4.74
N SER A 88 36.49 13.32 4.21
CA SER A 88 35.81 13.05 2.94
C SER A 88 34.31 12.74 3.07
N ASP A 89 33.76 12.62 4.28
CA ASP A 89 32.39 12.10 4.53
C ASP A 89 31.27 13.16 4.56
N LYS A 90 31.59 14.43 4.24
CA LYS A 90 30.62 15.53 4.31
C LYS A 90 29.54 15.52 3.21
N ASP A 91 29.71 14.70 2.17
CA ASP A 91 28.89 14.75 0.96
C ASP A 91 28.14 13.46 0.64
N ASP A 92 27.97 12.52 1.58
CA ASP A 92 27.11 11.35 1.32
C ASP A 92 25.65 11.62 1.76
N PRO A 93 24.74 12.01 0.84
CA PRO A 93 23.32 12.24 1.14
C PRO A 93 22.59 10.96 1.60
N ARG A 94 23.26 9.79 1.54
CA ARG A 94 22.78 8.49 2.00
C ARG A 94 22.85 8.33 3.53
N LYS A 95 23.61 9.18 4.24
CA LYS A 95 23.89 9.04 5.68
C LYS A 95 22.94 9.82 6.61
N SER A 96 21.99 10.60 6.11
CA SER A 96 21.19 11.51 6.95
C SER A 96 19.67 11.31 6.91
N ARG A 97 19.13 10.23 6.34
CA ARG A 97 17.67 10.15 6.11
C ARG A 97 17.02 8.97 6.82
N MET A 98 15.95 9.24 7.55
CA MET A 98 15.04 8.20 8.00
C MET A 98 13.98 7.97 6.94
N ILE A 99 13.53 6.73 6.83
CA ILE A 99 12.53 6.31 5.88
C ILE A 99 11.45 5.57 6.63
N PHE A 100 10.22 6.04 6.48
CA PHE A 100 9.04 5.36 6.95
C PHE A 100 8.36 4.68 5.77
N CYS A 101 8.17 3.38 5.88
CA CYS A 101 7.51 2.56 4.87
C CYS A 101 6.25 1.96 5.48
N TRP A 102 5.13 1.99 4.75
CA TRP A 102 3.94 1.24 5.15
C TRP A 102 3.31 0.54 3.96
N ASN A 103 2.61 -0.55 4.23
CA ASN A 103 1.83 -1.28 3.25
C ASN A 103 0.35 -0.89 3.39
N GLY A 104 -0.26 -0.39 2.33
CA GLY A 104 -1.67 0.01 2.36
C GLY A 104 -2.16 0.65 1.07
N PHE A 105 -3.39 1.17 1.11
CA PHE A 105 -3.94 1.94 -0.02
C PHE A 105 -3.81 3.43 0.25
N SER A 106 -3.28 4.19 -0.72
CA SER A 106 -3.24 5.65 -0.63
C SER A 106 -3.22 6.32 -2.01
N ASN A 107 -3.32 7.65 -2.06
CA ASN A 107 -3.03 8.43 -3.26
C ASN A 107 -1.82 9.35 -3.01
N LEU A 108 -1.30 9.97 -4.08
CA LEU A 108 -0.13 10.86 -4.01
C LEU A 108 -0.31 12.05 -3.04
N LYS A 109 -1.54 12.53 -2.84
CA LYS A 109 -1.82 13.65 -1.93
C LYS A 109 -1.81 13.20 -0.46
N ASP A 110 -2.36 12.02 -0.20
CA ASP A 110 -2.41 11.42 1.12
C ASP A 110 -0.98 10.97 1.52
N THR A 111 -0.17 10.44 0.59
CA THR A 111 1.25 10.16 0.84
C THR A 111 2.07 11.42 1.09
N SER A 112 1.87 12.51 0.32
CA SER A 112 2.56 13.78 0.58
C SER A 112 2.19 14.37 1.93
N PHE A 113 0.95 14.19 2.38
CA PHE A 113 0.52 14.66 3.69
C PHE A 113 1.19 13.89 4.83
N VAL A 114 1.23 12.56 4.73
CA VAL A 114 1.97 11.72 5.70
C VAL A 114 3.46 12.05 5.67
N GLN A 115 3.99 12.43 4.51
CA GLN A 115 5.40 12.79 4.33
C GLN A 115 5.75 14.07 5.09
N ASP A 116 4.88 15.06 5.05
CA ASP A 116 5.02 16.29 5.81
C ASP A 116 4.89 16.02 7.32
N GLU A 117 3.90 15.21 7.73
CA GLU A 117 3.68 14.80 9.13
C GLU A 117 4.90 14.03 9.67
N PHE A 118 5.42 13.05 8.92
CA PHE A 118 6.64 12.32 9.29
C PHE A 118 7.85 13.23 9.44
N SER A 119 8.01 14.21 8.55
CA SER A 119 9.13 15.15 8.60
C SER A 119 9.08 16.03 9.85
N GLN A 120 7.89 16.36 10.36
CA GLN A 120 7.71 17.12 11.60
C GLN A 120 8.12 16.30 12.83
N TYR A 121 7.71 15.03 12.89
CA TYR A 121 8.00 14.15 14.02
C TYR A 121 9.40 13.52 13.97
N THR A 122 10.13 13.66 12.86
CA THR A 122 11.42 12.98 12.67
C THR A 122 12.38 13.27 13.82
N SER A 123 12.54 14.53 14.25
CA SER A 123 13.45 14.89 15.35
C SER A 123 13.10 14.22 16.67
N ASP A 124 11.81 14.09 16.98
CA ASP A 124 11.33 13.45 18.20
C ASP A 124 11.54 11.93 18.13
N ILE A 125 11.32 11.32 16.96
CA ILE A 125 11.57 9.88 16.75
C ILE A 125 13.06 9.59 16.97
N VAL A 126 13.94 10.44 16.43
CA VAL A 126 15.39 10.32 16.63
C VAL A 126 15.75 10.38 18.11
N LYS A 127 15.20 11.36 18.84
CA LYS A 127 15.44 11.51 20.28
C LYS A 127 15.02 10.26 21.04
N ALA A 128 13.80 9.78 20.82
CA ALA A 128 13.28 8.58 21.47
C ALA A 128 14.10 7.32 21.13
N LEU A 129 14.58 7.20 19.89
CA LEU A 129 15.45 6.09 19.47
C LEU A 129 16.83 6.12 20.14
N ILE A 130 17.40 7.30 20.39
CA ILE A 130 18.68 7.46 21.09
C ILE A 130 18.55 7.09 22.56
N GLU A 131 17.41 7.44 23.17
CA GLU A 131 17.09 7.11 24.57
C GLU A 131 16.73 5.61 24.75
N GLU A 132 16.61 4.86 23.65
CA GLU A 132 16.18 3.45 23.61
C GLU A 132 14.84 3.19 24.32
N ASP A 133 14.02 4.22 24.50
CA ASP A 133 12.69 4.13 25.10
C ASP A 133 11.68 3.68 24.06
N LYS A 134 11.30 2.40 24.14
CA LYS A 134 10.31 1.81 23.24
C LYS A 134 8.96 2.53 23.31
N ASP A 135 8.51 2.88 24.52
CA ASP A 135 7.19 3.46 24.72
C ASP A 135 7.16 4.88 24.15
N GLU A 136 8.22 5.66 24.34
CA GLU A 136 8.35 6.99 23.72
C GLU A 136 8.38 6.90 22.20
N VAL A 137 9.11 5.95 21.60
CA VAL A 137 9.11 5.72 20.15
C VAL A 137 7.70 5.39 19.65
N GLU A 138 6.97 4.55 20.37
CA GLU A 138 5.59 4.18 20.03
C GLU A 138 4.66 5.41 20.09
N TRP A 139 4.76 6.22 21.14
CA TRP A 139 3.99 7.46 21.29
C TRP A 139 4.25 8.47 20.17
N VAL A 140 5.51 8.67 19.79
CA VAL A 140 5.89 9.64 18.74
C VAL A 140 5.47 9.15 17.35
N ILE A 141 5.50 7.85 17.09
CA ILE A 141 5.12 7.28 15.79
C ILE A 141 3.58 7.13 15.67
N ALA A 142 2.85 7.03 16.79
CA ALA A 142 1.41 6.79 16.80
C ALA A 142 0.58 7.75 15.92
N PRO A 143 0.83 9.08 15.86
CA PRO A 143 0.11 9.99 14.97
C PRO A 143 0.27 9.63 13.48
N ILE A 144 1.48 9.27 13.06
CA ILE A 144 1.79 8.86 11.68
C ILE A 144 1.08 7.55 11.35
N VAL A 145 1.17 6.56 12.26
CA VAL A 145 0.49 5.27 12.11
C VAL A 145 -1.03 5.43 12.06
N TYR A 146 -1.60 6.27 12.92
CA TYR A 146 -3.02 6.59 12.92
C TYR A 146 -3.46 7.22 11.59
N ARG A 147 -2.66 8.15 11.05
CA ARG A 147 -2.93 8.77 9.74
C ARG A 147 -2.97 7.73 8.63
N CYS A 148 -1.93 6.90 8.54
CA CYS A 148 -1.84 5.83 7.55
C CYS A 148 -3.01 4.85 7.68
N THR A 149 -3.41 4.53 8.91
CA THR A 149 -4.59 3.69 9.19
C THR A 149 -5.86 4.32 8.63
N LYS A 150 -6.11 5.61 8.89
CA LYS A 150 -7.30 6.33 8.39
C LYS A 150 -7.33 6.44 6.88
N ILE A 151 -6.18 6.66 6.25
CA ILE A 151 -6.04 6.66 4.79
C ILE A 151 -6.41 5.27 4.25
N ASN A 152 -5.83 4.21 4.81
CA ASN A 152 -6.10 2.84 4.39
C ASN A 152 -7.59 2.47 4.52
N GLU A 153 -8.21 2.76 5.68
CA GLU A 153 -9.65 2.54 5.92
C GLU A 153 -10.53 3.26 4.89
N LYS A 154 -10.23 4.53 4.61
CA LYS A 154 -10.95 5.35 3.62
C LYS A 154 -10.91 4.71 2.23
N TYR A 155 -9.77 4.19 1.80
CA TYR A 155 -9.66 3.54 0.49
C TYR A 155 -10.28 2.15 0.46
N GLN A 156 -10.07 1.34 1.50
CA GLN A 156 -10.72 0.04 1.60
C GLN A 156 -12.25 0.16 1.54
N ASN A 157 -12.83 1.14 2.23
CA ASN A 157 -14.27 1.38 2.19
C ASN A 157 -14.75 1.79 0.79
N LYS A 158 -13.97 2.60 0.06
CA LYS A 158 -14.27 2.95 -1.33
C LYS A 158 -14.20 1.74 -2.27
N ILE A 159 -13.18 0.89 -2.12
CA ILE A 159 -13.03 -0.34 -2.92
C ILE A 159 -14.19 -1.29 -2.63
N ARG A 160 -14.53 -1.50 -1.35
CA ARG A 160 -15.69 -2.32 -0.93
C ARG A 160 -16.99 -1.79 -1.54
N PHE A 161 -17.21 -0.49 -1.50
CA PHE A 161 -18.39 0.13 -2.10
C PHE A 161 -18.43 -0.04 -3.62
N LEU A 162 -17.32 0.24 -4.31
CA LEU A 162 -17.23 0.07 -5.76
C LEU A 162 -17.48 -1.39 -6.17
N ARG A 163 -16.91 -2.34 -5.43
CA ARG A 163 -17.13 -3.77 -5.64
C ARG A 163 -18.60 -4.16 -5.49
N LEU A 164 -19.28 -3.61 -4.48
CA LEU A 164 -20.71 -3.84 -4.28
C LEU A 164 -21.52 -3.32 -5.48
N VAL A 165 -21.22 -2.10 -5.94
CA VAL A 165 -21.88 -1.52 -7.13
C VAL A 165 -21.63 -2.36 -8.38
N LEU A 166 -20.39 -2.79 -8.62
CA LEU A 166 -20.05 -3.64 -9.77
C LEU A 166 -20.76 -5.00 -9.71
N ASN A 167 -20.86 -5.61 -8.53
CA ASN A 167 -21.59 -6.87 -8.35
C ASN A 167 -23.08 -6.70 -8.67
N VAL A 168 -23.70 -5.60 -8.25
CA VAL A 168 -25.11 -5.30 -8.57
C VAL A 168 -25.29 -5.13 -10.08
N ILE A 169 -24.43 -4.36 -10.73
CA ILE A 169 -24.46 -4.18 -12.19
C ILE A 169 -24.33 -5.53 -12.91
N PHE A 170 -23.39 -6.37 -12.47
CA PHE A 170 -23.17 -7.69 -13.05
C PHE A 170 -24.42 -8.59 -12.93
N ILE A 171 -25.08 -8.58 -11.76
CA ILE A 171 -26.32 -9.35 -11.54
C ILE A 171 -27.43 -8.86 -12.48
N VAL A 172 -27.61 -7.53 -12.63
CA VAL A 172 -28.61 -6.96 -13.53
C VAL A 172 -28.32 -7.37 -14.98
N LEU A 173 -27.07 -7.28 -15.43
CA LEU A 173 -26.67 -7.71 -16.76
C LEU A 173 -26.95 -9.19 -17.00
N MET A 174 -26.63 -10.05 -16.03
CA MET A 174 -26.94 -11.49 -16.10
C MET A 174 -28.44 -11.75 -16.23
N ILE A 175 -29.27 -11.09 -15.44
CA ILE A 175 -30.73 -11.23 -15.52
C ILE A 175 -31.24 -10.78 -16.90
N THR A 176 -30.79 -9.61 -17.38
CA THR A 176 -31.21 -9.11 -18.71
C THR A 176 -30.78 -10.03 -19.84
N PHE A 177 -29.58 -10.62 -19.75
CA PHE A 177 -29.06 -11.58 -20.71
C PHE A 177 -29.89 -12.88 -20.73
N ILE A 178 -30.22 -13.40 -19.55
CA ILE A 178 -31.08 -14.58 -19.40
C ILE A 178 -32.46 -14.31 -20.01
N LEU A 179 -33.12 -13.20 -19.67
CA LEU A 179 -34.44 -12.85 -20.20
C LEU A 179 -34.41 -12.68 -21.73
N SER A 180 -33.40 -12.00 -22.27
CA SER A 180 -33.24 -11.85 -23.73
C SER A 180 -33.03 -13.19 -24.42
N SER A 181 -32.32 -14.12 -23.79
CA SER A 181 -32.13 -15.48 -24.32
C SER A 181 -33.42 -16.27 -24.33
N TYR A 182 -34.25 -16.15 -23.28
CA TYR A 182 -35.57 -16.78 -23.22
C TYR A 182 -36.52 -16.28 -24.33
N GLU A 183 -36.56 -14.96 -24.58
CA GLU A 183 -37.39 -14.41 -25.66
C GLU A 183 -36.92 -14.88 -27.05
N LEU A 184 -35.61 -15.01 -27.26
CA LEU A 184 -35.06 -15.51 -28.52
C LEU A 184 -35.48 -16.97 -28.80
N ILE A 185 -35.42 -17.82 -27.76
CA ILE A 185 -35.83 -19.23 -27.86
C ILE A 185 -37.33 -19.32 -28.17
N LYS A 186 -38.16 -18.57 -27.44
CA LYS A 186 -39.61 -18.54 -27.64
C LYS A 186 -40.00 -18.08 -29.06
N HIS A 187 -39.29 -17.11 -29.62
CA HIS A 187 -39.51 -16.69 -31.01
C HIS A 187 -39.08 -17.75 -32.03
N SER A 188 -38.03 -18.52 -31.75
CA SER A 188 -37.59 -19.60 -32.65
C SER A 188 -38.60 -20.75 -32.73
N ASP A 189 -39.25 -21.09 -31.61
CA ASP A 189 -40.29 -22.12 -31.57
C ASP A 189 -41.53 -21.73 -32.40
N PHE A 190 -41.84 -20.44 -32.50
CA PHE A 190 -42.95 -19.93 -33.31
C PHE A 190 -42.72 -20.06 -34.83
N LEU A 191 -41.46 -20.11 -35.27
CA LEU A 191 -41.10 -20.18 -36.69
C LEU A 191 -40.94 -21.63 -37.20
N LEU A 192 -41.09 -22.63 -36.34
CA LEU A 192 -41.07 -24.02 -36.78
C LEU A 192 -42.31 -24.27 -37.65
N PRO A 193 -42.14 -24.68 -38.92
CA PRO A 193 -43.26 -24.94 -39.80
C PRO A 193 -44.12 -26.04 -39.20
N ASN A 194 -45.45 -25.83 -39.18
CA ASN A 194 -46.40 -26.85 -38.75
C ASN A 194 -46.07 -28.17 -39.48
N PRO A 195 -46.02 -29.31 -38.78
CA PRO A 195 -45.76 -30.58 -39.44
C PRO A 195 -46.81 -30.78 -40.54
N PRO A 196 -46.40 -31.30 -41.71
CA PRO A 196 -47.31 -31.49 -42.83
C PRO A 196 -48.52 -32.30 -42.35
N ARG A 197 -49.72 -31.77 -42.60
CA ARG A 197 -50.97 -32.42 -42.22
C ARG A 197 -50.98 -33.82 -42.84
N PRO A 198 -51.22 -34.90 -42.07
CA PRO A 198 -51.30 -36.23 -42.65
C PRO A 198 -52.40 -36.22 -43.71
N THR A 199 -52.02 -36.38 -44.97
CA THR A 199 -52.97 -36.54 -46.06
C THR A 199 -53.66 -37.88 -45.85
N SER A 200 -54.95 -37.84 -45.47
CA SER A 200 -55.78 -39.04 -45.39
C SER A 200 -55.75 -39.73 -46.75
N VAL A 201 -55.17 -40.92 -46.79
CA VAL A 201 -55.18 -41.78 -47.98
C VAL A 201 -56.64 -42.20 -48.18
N PRO A 202 -57.26 -41.89 -49.34
CA PRO A 202 -58.60 -42.38 -49.63
C PRO A 202 -58.52 -43.90 -49.80
N TYR A 203 -59.29 -44.62 -48.97
CA TYR A 203 -59.56 -46.06 -49.10
C TYR A 203 -60.62 -46.31 -50.16
#